data_AF-A0A1F3TYG6-F1
#
_entry.id   AF-A0A1F3TYG6-F1
#
_cell.length_a   1.000
_cell.length_b   1.000
_cell.length_c   1.000
_cell.angle_alpha   90.00
_cell.angle_beta   90.00
_cell.angle_gamma   90.00
#
_symmetry.space_group_name_H-M   'P 1'
#
loop_
_entity.id
_entity.type
_entity.pdbx_description
1 polymer ?
#
loop_
_entity_poly.entity_id
_entity_poly.type
_entity_poly.pdbx_seq_one_letter_code
_entity_poly.pdbx_strand_id
1 'polypeptide(L)'
;MNSNDIRQLKPFLSLLIVIGTLMGLVFIKMEERRLSYVVLKLTREFKRSNEISRQKEISLAKLTRPQLVANVATQKLTLRKIKPGQIINLTTMPIVAENNLSFKSRVHP
;
A
#
# COMPACT_ATOMS: atom_id res chain seq x y z
N MET A 1 45.55 44.29 20.61
CA MET A 1 46.07 43.64 19.38
C MET A 1 46.60 44.71 18.47
N ASN A 2 47.84 44.57 18.02
CA ASN A 2 48.56 45.62 17.32
C ASN A 2 48.04 45.70 15.87
N SER A 3 47.90 46.91 15.31
CA SER A 3 47.38 47.10 13.94
C SER A 3 48.23 46.43 12.86
N ASN A 4 49.48 46.07 13.19
CA ASN A 4 50.40 45.36 12.32
C ASN A 4 50.09 43.85 12.23
N ASP A 5 49.61 43.24 13.31
CA ASP A 5 49.25 41.81 13.36
C ASP A 5 48.04 41.52 12.44
N ILE A 6 47.08 42.46 12.42
CA ILE A 6 45.87 42.37 11.59
C ILE A 6 46.22 42.44 10.10
N ARG A 7 47.25 43.20 9.71
CA ARG A 7 47.69 43.28 8.30
C ARG A 7 48.40 42.01 7.84
N GLN A 8 49.11 41.33 8.74
CA GLN A 8 49.78 40.06 8.44
C GLN A 8 48.79 38.88 8.31
N LEU A 9 47.62 38.93 8.97
CA LEU A 9 46.59 37.89 8.87
C LEU A 9 45.77 37.92 7.56
N LYS A 10 45.66 39.07 6.90
CA LYS A 10 44.88 39.24 5.65
C LYS A 10 45.24 38.25 4.53
N PRO A 11 46.52 38.03 4.17
CA PRO A 11 46.88 37.06 3.12
C PRO A 11 46.52 35.62 3.52
N PHE A 12 46.67 35.27 4.80
CA PHE A 12 46.31 33.94 5.29
C PHE A 12 44.79 33.70 5.19
N LEU A 13 43.99 34.68 5.59
CA LEU A 13 42.54 34.59 5.50
C LEU A 13 42.05 34.53 4.05
N SER A 14 42.68 35.30 3.15
CA SER A 14 42.39 35.24 1.72
C SER A 14 42.68 33.86 1.14
N LEU A 15 43.83 33.28 1.46
CA LEU A 15 44.20 31.93 1.02
C LEU A 15 43.24 30.87 1.57
N LEU A 16 42.85 31.00 2.84
CA LEU A 16 41.91 30.10 3.50
C LEU A 16 40.51 30.16 2.85
N ILE A 17 40.04 31.35 2.49
CA ILE A 17 38.77 31.51 1.76
C ILE A 17 38.86 30.88 0.36
N VAL A 18 39.96 31.08 -0.35
CA VAL A 18 40.17 30.46 -1.67
C VAL A 18 40.15 28.93 -1.57
N ILE A 19 40.90 28.36 -0.65
CA ILE A 19 40.93 26.90 -0.44
C ILE A 19 39.55 26.39 0.01
N GLY A 20 38.89 27.11 0.92
CA GLY A 20 37.56 26.76 1.42
C GLY A 20 36.50 26.76 0.33
N THR A 21 36.52 27.75 -0.57
CA THR A 21 35.58 27.83 -1.70
C THR A 21 35.85 26.75 -2.74
N LEU A 22 37.12 26.46 -3.07
CA LEU A 22 37.49 25.36 -3.95
C LEU A 22 37.03 24.00 -3.39
N MET A 23 37.28 23.74 -2.10
CA MET A 23 36.80 22.54 -1.42
C MET A 23 35.27 22.48 -1.41
N GLY A 24 34.60 23.55 -1.00
CA GLY A 24 33.15 23.62 -0.95
C GLY A 24 32.49 23.33 -2.30
N LEU A 25 33.06 23.84 -3.39
CA LEU A 25 32.55 23.61 -4.74
C LEU A 25 32.67 22.13 -5.17
N VAL A 26 33.76 21.47 -4.78
CA VAL A 26 33.93 20.02 -5.01
C VAL A 26 32.92 19.22 -4.18
N PHE A 27 32.71 19.57 -2.91
CA PHE A 27 31.73 18.91 -2.06
C PHE A 27 30.30 19.04 -2.61
N ILE A 28 29.90 20.23 -3.06
CA ILE A 28 28.57 20.45 -3.66
C ILE A 28 28.39 19.55 -4.88
N LYS A 29 29.39 19.48 -5.78
CA LYS A 29 29.33 18.60 -6.96
C LYS A 29 29.28 17.12 -6.63
N MET A 30 29.99 16.68 -5.58
CA MET A 30 29.95 15.30 -5.13
C MET A 30 28.60 14.96 -4.51
N GLU A 31 28.02 15.88 -3.74
CA GLU A 31 26.74 15.67 -3.07
C GLU A 31 25.57 15.63 -4.06
N GLU A 32 25.59 16.48 -5.09
CA GLU A 32 24.60 16.45 -6.18
C GLU A 32 24.57 15.09 -6.89
N ARG A 33 25.75 14.53 -7.19
CA ARG A 33 25.86 13.19 -7.80
C ARG A 33 25.34 12.10 -6.87
N ARG A 34 25.69 12.16 -5.58
CA ARG A 34 25.22 11.20 -4.57
C ARG A 34 23.70 11.22 -4.46
N LEU A 35 23.10 12.41 -4.31
CA LEU A 35 21.65 12.58 -4.23
C LEU A 35 20.94 12.11 -5.50
N SER A 36 21.51 12.39 -6.67
CA SER A 36 20.94 11.95 -7.96
C SER A 36 20.80 10.42 -8.03
N TYR A 37 21.82 9.68 -7.60
CA TYR A 37 21.73 8.21 -7.56
C TYR A 37 20.70 7.70 -6.56
N VAL A 38 20.59 8.34 -5.40
CA VAL A 38 19.60 7.99 -4.38
C VAL A 38 18.18 8.21 -4.89
N VAL A 39 17.90 9.36 -5.51
CA VAL A 39 16.58 9.68 -6.06
C VAL A 39 16.20 8.71 -7.19
N LEU A 40 17.13 8.40 -8.08
CA LEU A 40 16.89 7.42 -9.15
C LEU A 40 16.59 6.02 -8.59
N LYS A 41 17.34 5.58 -7.58
CA LYS A 41 17.09 4.31 -6.89
C LYS A 41 15.71 4.31 -6.23
N LEU A 42 15.41 5.34 -5.45
CA LEU A 42 14.15 5.47 -4.73
C LEU A 42 12.95 5.51 -5.69
N THR A 43 13.09 6.19 -6.83
CA THR A 43 12.06 6.25 -7.88
C THR A 43 11.79 4.87 -8.48
N ARG A 44 12.84 4.07 -8.71
CA ARG A 44 12.68 2.70 -9.23
C ARG A 44 12.01 1.79 -8.19
N GLU A 45 12.42 1.88 -6.94
CA GLU A 45 11.84 1.10 -5.85
C GLU A 45 10.36 1.47 -5.63
N PHE A 46 10.04 2.76 -5.64
CA PHE A 46 8.67 3.25 -5.54
C PHE A 46 7.79 2.74 -6.69
N LYS A 47 8.26 2.84 -7.93
CA LYS A 47 7.53 2.31 -9.10
C LYS A 47 7.26 0.81 -8.97
N ARG A 48 8.27 0.03 -8.56
CA ARG A 48 8.14 -1.42 -8.35
C ARG A 48 7.12 -1.74 -7.26
N SER A 49 7.18 -1.04 -6.12
CA SER A 49 6.23 -1.22 -5.03
C SER A 49 4.79 -0.89 -5.45
N ASN A 50 4.61 0.22 -6.17
CA ASN A 50 3.31 0.64 -6.68
C ASN A 50 2.72 -0.36 -7.67
N GLU A 51 3.56 -0.93 -8.55
CA GLU A 51 3.13 -1.96 -9.50
C GLU A 51 2.66 -3.24 -8.79
N ILE A 52 3.40 -3.69 -7.76
CA ILE A 52 3.00 -4.85 -6.94
C ILE A 52 1.65 -4.60 -6.28
N SER A 53 1.44 -3.42 -5.69
CA SER A 53 0.17 -3.06 -5.07
C SER A 53 -0.97 -3.06 -6.07
N ARG A 54 -0.76 -2.48 -7.26
CA ARG A 54 -1.76 -2.48 -8.34
C ARG A 54 -2.08 -3.89 -8.83
N GLN A 55 -1.09 -4.76 -8.97
CA GLN A 55 -1.31 -6.16 -9.33
C GLN A 55 -2.14 -6.90 -8.27
N LYS A 56 -1.84 -6.68 -6.99
CA LYS A 56 -2.62 -7.25 -5.87
C LYS A 56 -4.06 -6.76 -5.89
N GLU A 57 -4.27 -5.47 -6.09
CA GLU A 57 -5.62 -4.89 -6.21
C GLU A 57 -6.40 -5.50 -7.36
N ILE A 58 -5.79 -5.62 -8.55
CA ILE A 58 -6.40 -6.27 -9.71
C ILE A 58 -6.73 -7.74 -9.40
N SER A 59 -5.83 -8.46 -8.73
CA SER A 59 -6.06 -9.86 -8.35
C SER A 59 -7.22 -10.00 -7.36
N LEU A 60 -7.31 -9.10 -6.38
CA LEU A 60 -8.39 -9.06 -5.42
C LEU A 60 -9.71 -8.75 -6.12
N ALA A 61 -9.75 -7.73 -6.98
CA ALA A 61 -10.91 -7.38 -7.77
C ALA A 61 -11.36 -8.52 -8.70
N LYS A 62 -10.44 -9.32 -9.23
CA LYS A 62 -10.76 -10.54 -10.01
C LYS A 62 -11.39 -11.62 -9.15
N LEU A 63 -10.90 -11.83 -7.92
CA LEU A 63 -11.43 -12.84 -7.00
C LEU A 63 -12.78 -12.43 -6.39
N THR A 64 -12.97 -11.15 -6.07
CA THR A 64 -14.21 -10.61 -5.51
C THR A 64 -15.30 -10.37 -6.55
N ARG A 65 -15.07 -10.74 -7.82
CA ARG A 65 -16.12 -10.69 -8.85
C ARG A 65 -17.37 -11.40 -8.34
N PRO A 66 -18.56 -10.77 -8.40
CA PRO A 66 -19.80 -11.33 -7.84
C PRO A 66 -20.11 -12.74 -8.33
N GLN A 67 -19.73 -13.07 -9.58
CA GLN A 67 -19.88 -14.41 -10.16
C GLN A 67 -19.02 -15.46 -9.44
N LEU A 68 -17.78 -15.13 -9.09
CA LEU A 68 -16.88 -16.02 -8.35
C LEU A 68 -17.29 -16.14 -6.89
N VAL A 69 -17.66 -15.02 -6.26
CA VAL A 69 -18.18 -15.03 -4.88
C VAL A 69 -19.45 -15.88 -4.79
N ALA A 70 -20.36 -15.77 -5.76
CA ALA A 70 -21.55 -16.61 -5.84
C ALA A 70 -21.21 -18.10 -6.01
N ASN A 71 -20.22 -18.43 -6.84
CA ASN A 71 -19.78 -19.82 -7.02
C ASN A 71 -19.11 -20.40 -5.77
N VAL A 72 -18.30 -19.61 -5.06
CA VAL A 72 -17.70 -20.06 -3.79
C VAL A 72 -18.78 -20.20 -2.71
N ALA A 73 -19.74 -19.27 -2.64
CA ALA A 73 -20.87 -19.34 -1.72
C ALA A 73 -21.76 -20.56 -1.97
N THR A 74 -22.04 -20.91 -3.23
CA THR A 74 -22.82 -22.11 -3.55
C THR A 74 -22.05 -23.39 -3.24
N GLN A 75 -20.74 -23.44 -3.50
CA GLN A 75 -19.90 -24.63 -3.31
C GLN A 75 -19.48 -24.90 -1.86
N LYS A 76 -19.11 -23.86 -1.10
CA LYS A 76 -18.56 -23.98 0.27
C LYS A 76 -19.58 -23.68 1.35
N LEU A 77 -20.54 -22.80 1.08
CA LEU A 77 -21.53 -22.35 2.05
C LEU A 77 -22.94 -22.87 1.75
N THR A 78 -23.10 -23.71 0.72
CA THR A 78 -24.41 -24.27 0.29
C THR A 78 -25.50 -23.20 0.06
N LEU A 79 -25.09 -21.96 -0.20
CA LEU A 79 -26.01 -20.84 -0.42
C LEU A 79 -26.74 -21.02 -1.76
N ARG A 80 -28.07 -21.14 -1.73
CA ARG A 80 -28.90 -21.22 -2.94
C ARG A 80 -29.11 -19.82 -3.54
N LYS A 81 -29.16 -19.73 -4.88
CA LYS A 81 -29.50 -18.48 -5.59
C LYS A 81 -30.88 -18.01 -5.15
N ILE A 82 -30.96 -16.76 -4.67
CA ILE A 82 -32.20 -16.17 -4.12
C ILE A 82 -33.23 -16.05 -5.24
N LYS A 83 -34.43 -16.59 -5.01
CA LYS A 83 -35.58 -16.44 -5.94
C LYS A 83 -36.40 -15.21 -5.55
N PRO A 84 -36.95 -14.44 -6.52
CA PRO A 84 -37.85 -13.33 -6.20
C PRO A 84 -39.08 -13.87 -5.42
N GLY A 85 -39.35 -13.29 -4.25
CA GLY A 85 -40.43 -13.71 -3.33
C GLY A 85 -40.00 -14.62 -2.17
N GLN A 86 -38.71 -14.96 -2.02
CA GLN A 86 -38.21 -15.76 -0.92
C GLN A 86 -37.99 -14.92 0.36
N ILE A 87 -38.63 -15.28 1.47
CA ILE A 87 -38.45 -14.63 2.77
C ILE A 87 -37.19 -15.19 3.43
N ILE A 88 -36.19 -14.33 3.68
CA ILE A 88 -34.94 -14.68 4.38
C ILE A 88 -35.12 -14.32 5.85
N ASN A 89 -35.10 -15.32 6.72
CA ASN A 89 -35.25 -15.11 8.16
C ASN A 89 -33.88 -14.77 8.78
N LEU A 90 -33.55 -13.47 8.84
CA LEU A 90 -32.31 -12.95 9.43
C LEU A 90 -32.44 -12.94 10.96
N THR A 91 -32.43 -14.13 11.58
CA THR A 91 -32.39 -14.23 13.03
C THR A 91 -30.92 -14.30 13.48
N THR A 92 -30.52 -13.39 14.39
CA THR A 92 -29.19 -13.33 15.00
C THR A 92 -28.96 -14.46 16.01
N MET A 93 -29.46 -15.66 15.72
CA MET A 93 -29.32 -16.84 16.56
C MET A 93 -28.89 -18.03 15.71
N PRO A 94 -27.96 -18.87 16.21
CA PRO A 94 -27.47 -20.01 15.45
C PRO A 94 -28.61 -21.01 15.25
N ILE A 95 -29.03 -21.17 13.99
CA ILE A 95 -30.03 -22.15 13.60
C ILE A 95 -29.35 -23.52 13.61
N VAL A 96 -29.45 -24.22 14.73
CA VAL A 96 -29.28 -25.67 14.78
C VAL A 96 -30.40 -26.28 13.93
N ALA A 97 -30.00 -27.01 12.89
CA ALA A 97 -30.91 -27.68 11.99
C ALA A 97 -31.65 -28.82 12.72
N GLU A 98 -32.88 -28.56 13.15
CA GLU A 98 -33.78 -29.61 13.61
C GLU A 98 -34.59 -30.11 12.41
N ASN A 99 -34.05 -31.17 11.78
CA ASN A 99 -34.77 -31.98 10.83
C ASN A 99 -35.82 -32.84 11.55
N ASN A 100 -36.95 -33.02 10.87
CA ASN A 100 -38.05 -33.96 11.12
C ASN A 100 -39.08 -33.50 12.13
N LEU A 101 -40.27 -33.13 11.62
CA LEU A 101 -41.51 -33.73 12.07
C LEU A 101 -42.54 -33.67 10.93
N SER A 102 -42.71 -34.83 10.32
CA SER A 102 -43.89 -35.23 9.56
C SER A 102 -45.15 -34.94 10.38
N PHE A 103 -46.04 -34.08 9.88
CA PHE A 103 -47.46 -34.14 10.24
C PHE A 103 -48.29 -34.31 8.98
N LYS A 104 -48.42 -35.58 8.61
CA LYS A 104 -49.51 -36.10 7.79
C LYS A 104 -50.82 -35.88 8.54
N SER A 105 -51.60 -34.89 8.14
CA SER A 105 -53.06 -34.91 8.33
C SER A 105 -53.75 -34.69 6.99
N ARG A 106 -53.95 -35.80 6.30
CA ARG A 106 -54.92 -35.95 5.21
C ARG A 106 -56.29 -36.11 5.84
N VAL A 107 -57.25 -35.22 5.56
CA VAL A 107 -58.64 -35.53 5.15
C VAL A 107 -59.19 -34.30 4.40
N HIS A 108 -59.47 -34.46 3.09
CA HIS A 108 -60.47 -33.73 2.30
C HIS A 108 -61.75 -34.59 2.28
N PRO A 109 -62.94 -34.12 1.83
CA PRO A 109 -63.28 -32.83 1.24
C PRO A 109 -64.22 -31.94 2.10
#